data_AF-A0A382D7F5-F1
#
_entry.id   AF-A0A382D7F5-F1
#
_cell.length_a   1.000
_cell.length_b   1.000
_cell.length_c   1.000
_cell.angle_alpha   90.00
_cell.angle_beta   90.00
_cell.angle_gamma   90.00
#
_symmetry.space_group_name_H-M   'P 1'
#
loop_
_entity.id
_entity.type
_entity.pdbx_description
1 polymer ?
#
loop_
_entity_poly.entity_id
_entity_poly.type
_entity_poly.pdbx_seq_one_letter_code
_entity_poly.pdbx_strand_id
1 'polypeptide(L)'
;MTPDIAIALGILAIGFILFVTETFTLDVTALVLLSILFLLGYLSPLEAVSGFSNPAVITIAFLFVLSHALQKTGVLEYLVVRINRLASKSQALGTAVYL
;
A
#
# COMPACT_ATOMS: atom_id res chain seq x y z
N MET A 1 5.53 -31.41 -15.40
CA MET A 1 5.82 -30.22 -14.56
C MET A 1 6.57 -30.71 -13.35
N THR A 2 7.60 -30.00 -12.87
CA THR A 2 8.18 -30.36 -11.57
C THR A 2 7.11 -30.17 -10.49
N PRO A 3 7.00 -31.08 -9.50
CA PRO A 3 5.98 -30.98 -8.45
C PRO A 3 5.97 -29.61 -7.76
N ASP A 4 7.14 -28.99 -7.60
CA ASP A 4 7.32 -27.69 -6.98
C ASP A 4 6.64 -26.55 -7.76
N ILE A 5 6.69 -26.58 -9.09
CA ILE A 5 6.03 -25.56 -9.93
C ILE A 5 4.51 -25.67 -9.78
N ALA A 6 3.96 -26.89 -9.72
CA ALA A 6 2.52 -27.08 -9.55
C ALA A 6 2.04 -26.54 -8.20
N ILE A 7 2.82 -26.76 -7.13
CA ILE A 7 2.51 -26.24 -5.79
C ILE A 7 2.58 -24.70 -5.78
N ALA A 8 3.65 -24.12 -6.33
CA ALA A 8 3.82 -22.66 -6.38
C ALA A 8 2.68 -21.98 -7.17
N LEU A 9 2.32 -22.52 -8.33
CA LEU A 9 1.18 -22.02 -9.13
C LEU A 9 -0.16 -22.20 -8.40
N GLY A 10 -0.34 -23.31 -7.68
CA GLY A 10 -1.53 -23.53 -6.86
C GLY A 10 -1.67 -22.48 -5.75
N ILE A 11 -0.59 -22.19 -5.02
CA ILE A 11 -0.57 -21.16 -3.98
C ILE A 11 -0.82 -19.78 -4.57
N LEU A 12 -0.23 -19.47 -5.73
CA LEU A 12 -0.45 -18.21 -6.43
C LEU A 12 -1.91 -18.04 -6.86
N ALA A 13 -2.53 -19.09 -7.41
CA ALA A 13 -3.94 -19.08 -7.79
C ALA A 13 -4.85 -18.91 -6.57
N ILE A 14 -4.59 -19.62 -5.48
CA ILE A 14 -5.31 -19.49 -4.21
C ILE A 14 -5.18 -18.06 -3.68
N GLY A 15 -3.97 -17.51 -3.67
CA GLY A 15 -3.71 -16.14 -3.22
C GLY A 15 -4.43 -15.11 -4.07
N PHE A 16 -4.44 -15.28 -5.39
CA PHE A 16 -5.18 -14.41 -6.30
C PHE A 16 -6.69 -14.44 -6.00
N ILE A 17 -7.27 -15.64 -5.82
CA ILE A 17 -8.68 -15.79 -5.48
C ILE A 17 -8.99 -15.13 -4.12
N LEU A 18 -8.16 -15.34 -3.09
CA LEU A 18 -8.33 -14.73 -1.78
C LEU A 18 -8.25 -13.20 -1.85
N PHE A 19 -7.32 -12.65 -2.63
CA PHE A 19 -7.20 -11.20 -2.81
C PHE A 19 -8.40 -10.61 -3.56
N VAL A 20 -8.89 -11.26 -4.62
CA VAL A 20 -10.02 -10.74 -5.41
C VAL A 20 -11.35 -10.87 -4.64
N THR A 21 -11.52 -11.96 -3.90
CA THR A 21 -12.74 -12.19 -3.12
C THR A 21 -12.79 -11.38 -1.82
N GLU A 22 -11.65 -10.80 -1.41
CA GLU A 22 -11.48 -10.03 -0.16
C GLU A 22 -12.16 -10.68 1.07
N THR A 23 -12.20 -12.02 1.10
CA THR A 23 -12.86 -12.76 2.18
C THR A 23 -12.19 -12.54 3.54
N PHE A 24 -10.87 -12.31 3.51
CA PHE A 24 -10.08 -11.83 4.63
C PHE A 24 -9.45 -10.48 4.28
N THR A 25 -9.07 -9.71 5.30
CA THR A 25 -8.28 -8.49 5.09
C THR A 25 -6.99 -8.83 4.36
N LEU A 26 -6.52 -7.90 3.51
CA LEU A 26 -5.34 -8.10 2.67
C LEU A 26 -4.12 -8.56 3.50
N ASP A 27 -3.95 -8.00 4.70
CA ASP A 27 -2.87 -8.35 5.61
C ASP A 27 -2.96 -9.81 6.10
N VAL A 28 -4.17 -10.26 6.44
CA VAL A 28 -4.40 -11.64 6.90
C VAL A 28 -4.16 -12.62 5.76
N THR A 29 -4.66 -12.32 4.56
CA THR A 29 -4.40 -13.14 3.37
C THR A 29 -2.91 -13.26 3.08
N ALA A 30 -2.17 -12.15 3.13
CA ALA A 30 -0.72 -12.16 2.91
C ALA A 30 0.02 -13.01 3.96
N LEU A 31 -0.34 -12.89 5.25
CA LEU A 31 0.25 -13.68 6.32
C LEU A 31 -0.08 -15.18 6.21
N VAL A 32 -1.28 -15.53 5.77
CA VAL A 32 -1.67 -16.93 5.52
C VAL A 32 -0.83 -17.53 4.38
N LEU A 33 -0.71 -16.83 3.25
CA LEU A 33 0.10 -17.30 2.12
C LEU A 33 1.58 -17.45 2.51
N LEU A 34 2.12 -16.48 3.25
CA LEU A 34 3.48 -16.54 3.79
C LEU A 34 3.66 -17.75 4.72
N SER A 35 2.72 -17.98 5.62
CA SER A 35 2.74 -19.10 6.57
C SER A 35 2.71 -20.44 5.85
N ILE A 36 1.87 -20.57 4.81
CA ILE A 36 1.81 -21.78 3.97
C ILE A 36 3.19 -22.02 3.32
N LEU A 37 3.74 -21.02 2.63
CA LEU A 37 5.04 -21.16 1.96
C LEU A 37 6.18 -21.49 2.93
N PHE A 38 6.18 -20.90 4.11
CA PHE A 38 7.16 -21.17 5.16
C PHE A 38 7.03 -22.60 5.74
N LEU A 39 5.80 -23.04 6.04
CA LEU A 39 5.54 -24.38 6.57
C LEU A 39 5.85 -25.49 5.56
N LEU A 40 5.66 -25.24 4.26
CA LEU A 40 6.05 -26.18 3.22
C LEU A 40 7.58 -26.22 2.98
N GLY A 41 8.35 -25.37 3.66
CA GLY A 41 9.81 -25.35 3.56
C GLY A 41 10.35 -24.66 2.31
N TYR A 42 9.50 -23.93 1.58
CA TYR A 42 9.89 -23.19 0.38
C TYR A 42 10.57 -21.85 0.69
N LEU A 43 10.47 -21.37 1.94
CA LEU A 43 11.10 -20.14 2.39
C LEU A 43 11.96 -20.41 3.62
N SER A 44 13.17 -19.87 3.62
CA SER A 44 13.96 -19.73 4.84
C SER A 44 13.37 -18.66 5.77
N PRO A 45 13.68 -18.67 7.08
CA PRO A 45 13.21 -17.63 8.00
C PRO A 45 13.60 -16.22 7.57
N LEU A 46 14.77 -16.05 6.94
CA LEU A 46 15.24 -14.76 6.45
C LEU A 46 14.45 -14.29 5.22
N GLU A 47 14.13 -15.20 4.31
CA GLU A 47 13.29 -14.89 3.13
C GLU A 47 11.87 -14.55 3.54
N ALA A 48 11.32 -15.25 4.54
CA ALA A 48 9.97 -14.99 5.05
C ALA A 48 9.81 -13.56 5.61
N VAL A 49 10.85 -12.99 6.20
CA VAL A 49 10.82 -11.61 6.73
C VAL A 49 11.39 -10.56 5.76
N SER A 50 11.98 -10.99 4.64
CA SER A 50 12.63 -10.09 3.67
C SER A 50 11.70 -9.03 3.07
N GLY A 51 10.40 -9.34 2.98
CA GLY A 51 9.36 -8.41 2.50
C GLY A 51 9.21 -7.15 3.36
N PHE A 52 9.49 -7.23 4.67
CA PHE A 52 9.42 -6.06 5.56
C PHE A 52 10.58 -5.08 5.34
N SER A 53 11.71 -5.57 4.84
CA SER A 53 12.89 -4.76 4.49
C SER A 53 12.81 -4.19 3.07
N ASN A 54 11.68 -4.37 2.37
CA ASN A 54 11.51 -3.87 1.02
C ASN A 54 11.47 -2.32 1.02
N PRO A 55 12.35 -1.64 0.25
CA PRO A 55 12.38 -0.17 0.20
C PRO A 55 11.03 0.46 -0.17
N ALA A 56 10.22 -0.20 -1.01
CA ALA A 56 8.89 0.27 -1.37
C ALA A 56 7.93 0.24 -0.16
N VAL A 57 7.93 -0.84 0.62
CA VAL A 57 7.11 -0.98 1.84
C VAL A 57 7.49 0.09 2.86
N ILE A 58 8.80 0.28 3.08
CA ILE A 58 9.33 1.30 3.97
C ILE A 58 8.92 2.72 3.51
N THR A 59 8.97 2.98 2.20
CA THR A 59 8.55 4.27 1.63
C THR A 59 7.08 4.54 1.92
N ILE A 60 6.20 3.55 1.71
CA ILE A 60 4.76 3.68 2.00
C ILE A 60 4.54 3.96 3.49
N ALA A 61 5.27 3.27 4.38
CA ALA A 61 5.19 3.53 5.82
C ALA A 61 5.55 4.99 6.16
N PHE A 62 6.61 5.54 5.56
CA PHE A 62 6.96 6.95 5.74
C PHE A 62 5.92 7.90 5.15
N LEU A 63 5.31 7.57 4.01
CA LEU A 63 4.22 8.37 3.45
C LEU A 63 3.03 8.45 4.41
N PHE A 64 2.66 7.34 5.07
CA PHE A 64 1.62 7.37 6.10
C PHE A 64 1.99 8.27 7.29
N VAL A 65 3.23 8.20 7.77
CA VAL A 65 3.72 9.08 8.85
C VAL A 65 3.67 10.55 8.42
N LEU A 66 4.11 10.87 7.20
CA LEU A 66 4.08 12.22 6.64
C LEU A 66 2.65 12.72 6.47
N SER A 67 1.73 11.90 5.93
CA SER A 67 0.32 12.24 5.79
C SER A 67 -0.30 12.59 7.15
N HIS A 68 0.02 11.82 8.20
CA HIS A 68 -0.46 12.12 9.54
C HIS A 68 0.16 13.40 10.12
N ALA A 69 1.47 13.61 9.93
CA ALA A 69 2.15 14.81 10.39
C ALA A 69 1.60 16.09 9.71
N LEU A 70 1.31 16.03 8.41
CA LEU A 70 0.71 17.14 7.66
C LEU A 70 -0.71 17.47 8.15
N GLN A 71 -1.52 16.46 8.44
CA GLN A 71 -2.85 16.64 9.02
C GLN A 71 -2.77 17.24 10.44
N LYS A 72 -1.86 16.74 11.28
CA LYS A 72 -1.71 17.21 12.66
C LYS A 72 -1.20 18.65 12.76
N THR A 73 -0.37 19.08 11.81
CA THR A 73 0.24 20.42 11.81
C THR A 73 -0.69 21.50 11.25
N GLY A 74 -1.83 21.14 10.65
CA GLY A 74 -2.75 22.12 10.07
C GLY A 74 -2.23 22.77 8.77
N VAL A 75 -1.15 22.22 8.20
CA VAL A 75 -0.49 22.79 7.00
C VAL A 75 -1.40 22.69 5.79
N LEU A 76 -2.22 21.64 5.71
CA LEU A 76 -3.19 21.45 4.62
C LEU A 76 -4.22 22.59 4.60
N GLU A 77 -4.78 22.95 5.75
CA GLU A 77 -5.73 24.03 5.92
C GLU A 77 -5.09 25.39 5.57
N TYR A 78 -3.86 25.61 6.02
CA TYR A 78 -3.10 26.82 5.67
C TYR A 78 -2.88 26.95 4.15
N LEU A 79 -2.48 25.86 3.49
CA LEU A 79 -2.28 25.84 2.04
C LEU A 79 -3.58 26.11 1.29
N VAL A 80 -4.69 25.48 1.69
CA VAL A 80 -6.01 25.70 1.07
C VAL A 80 -6.43 27.17 1.16
N VAL A 81 -6.30 27.80 2.33
CA VAL A 81 -6.64 29.24 2.50
C VAL A 81 -5.72 30.12 1.64
N ARG A 82 -4.44 29.78 1.56
CA ARG A 82 -3.46 30.58 0.80
C ARG A 82 -3.67 30.49 -0.71
N ILE A 83 -4.02 29.30 -1.21
CA ILE A 83 -4.40 29.07 -2.61
C ILE A 83 -5.68 29.83 -2.93
N ASN A 84 -6.72 29.73 -2.10
CA ASN A 84 -7.99 30.44 -2.32
C ASN A 84 -7.81 31.96 -2.38
N ARG A 85 -6.96 32.53 -1.52
CA ARG A 85 -6.67 33.98 -1.53
C ARG A 85 -5.90 34.43 -2.77
N LEU A 86 -5.10 33.55 -3.38
CA LEU A 86 -4.43 33.84 -4.65
C LEU A 86 -5.42 33.71 -5.82
N ALA A 87 -6.27 32.68 -5.79
CA ALA A 87 -7.33 32.47 -6.78
C ALA A 87 -8.37 33.61 -6.79
N SER A 88 -8.75 34.15 -5.62
CA SER A 88 -9.69 35.28 -5.53
C SER A 88 -9.12 36.61 -6.03
N LYS A 89 -7.79 36.71 -6.16
CA LYS A 89 -7.12 37.91 -6.69
C LYS A 89 -7.15 38.00 -8.22
N SER A 90 -7.47 36.91 -8.92
CA SER A 90 -7.61 36.87 -10.37
C SER A 90 -8.83 36.03 -10.73
N GLN A 91 -9.92 36.68 -11.13
CA GLN A 91 -11.17 36.01 -11.55
C GLN A 91 -10.92 34.95 -12.64
N ALA A 92 -9.90 35.10 -13.49
CA ALA A 92 -9.54 34.10 -14.50
C ALA A 92 -8.87 32.84 -13.90
N LEU A 93 -8.10 32.98 -12.82
CA LEU A 93 -7.47 31.85 -12.14
C LEU A 93 -8.45 31.12 -11.20
N GLY A 94 -9.39 31.84 -10.59
CA GLY A 94 -10.44 31.23 -9.77
C GLY A 94 -11.31 30.25 -10.55
N THR A 95 -11.67 30.59 -11.79
CA THR A 95 -12.49 29.72 -12.65
C THR A 95 -11.72 28.51 -13.19
N ALA A 96 -10.38 28.61 -13.34
CA ALA A 96 -9.53 27.52 -13.84
C ALA A 96 -9.10 26.51 -12.76
N VAL A 97 -9.21 26.87 -11.48
CA VAL A 97 -8.87 25.99 -10.34
C VAL A 97 -10.09 25.23 -9.83
N TYR A 98 -11.31 25.72 -10.11
CA TYR A 98 -12.57 25.13 -9.63
C TYR A 98 -13.24 24.18 -10.66
N LEU A 99 -12.79 24.20 -11.92
CA LEU A 99 -13.14 23.27 -13.00
C LEU A 99 -12.01 22.23 -13.16
#